data_AF-A0AAV4GQT1-F1
#
_entry.id   AF-A0AAV4GQT1-F1
#
_cell.length_a   1.000
_cell.length_b   1.000
_cell.length_c   1.000
_cell.angle_alpha   90.00
_cell.angle_beta   90.00
_cell.angle_gamma   90.00
#
_symmetry.space_group_name_H-M   'P 1'
#
loop_
_entity.id
_entity.type
_entity.pdbx_description
1 polymer ?
#
loop_
_entity_poly.entity_id
_entity_poly.type
_entity_poly.pdbx_seq_one_letter_code
_entity_poly.pdbx_strand_id
1 'polypeptide(L)'
;MNAARPDSCADVLVLQTGGTIDKCYPQRPGAYGFEIGNPAVENILRRIASSFSFRVDVVCAKDSQDITDIDREDILRYVVEAAEQLVLITHGTDTMCETAQYLVRAGVGQGFDYGPGVGEKVTFFI
;
A
#
# COMPACT_ATOMS: atom_id res chain seq x y z
N MET A 1 10.07 -6.45 29.65
CA MET A 1 8.61 -6.62 29.52
C MET A 1 8.09 -5.30 28.99
N ASN A 2 7.91 -5.18 27.68
CA ASN A 2 7.49 -3.90 27.09
C ASN A 2 5.97 -3.82 27.18
N ALA A 3 5.47 -2.82 27.90
CA ALA A 3 4.04 -2.60 28.07
C ALA A 3 3.45 -2.24 26.70
N ALA A 4 2.48 -3.04 26.24
CA ALA A 4 1.64 -2.68 25.12
C ALA A 4 1.01 -1.32 25.44
N ARG A 5 1.19 -0.33 24.57
CA ARG A 5 0.46 0.93 24.66
C ARG A 5 -1.02 0.58 24.45
N PRO A 6 -1.90 0.82 25.45
CA PRO A 6 -3.32 0.70 25.21
C PRO A 6 -3.73 1.90 24.32
N ASP A 7 -4.47 1.60 23.26
CA ASP A 7 -5.22 2.53 22.37
C ASP A 7 -4.55 2.99 21.06
N SER A 8 -3.43 2.42 20.61
CA SER A 8 -2.74 2.88 19.38
C SER A 8 -3.37 2.34 18.09
N CYS A 9 -3.79 3.25 17.20
CA CYS A 9 -3.93 2.96 15.77
C CYS A 9 -2.65 2.29 15.25
N ALA A 10 -2.74 1.46 14.19
CA ALA A 10 -1.59 0.72 13.68
C ALA A 10 -0.40 1.66 13.39
N ASP A 11 0.83 1.17 13.51
CA ASP A 11 2.00 1.99 13.20
C ASP A 11 2.13 2.19 11.68
N VAL A 12 1.73 1.18 10.89
CA VAL A 12 1.85 1.14 9.44
C VAL A 12 0.56 0.68 8.75
N LEU A 13 0.12 1.45 7.74
CA LEU A 13 -0.89 1.02 6.78
C LEU A 13 -0.20 0.45 5.55
N VAL A 14 -0.54 -0.76 5.16
CA VAL A 14 -0.14 -1.32 3.87
C VAL A 14 -1.31 -1.24 2.91
N LEU A 15 -1.10 -0.63 1.75
CA LEU A 15 -2.06 -0.56 0.65
C LEU A 15 -1.62 -1.51 -0.46
N GLN A 16 -2.46 -2.51 -0.73
CA GLN A 16 -2.28 -3.39 -1.88
C GLN A 16 -2.87 -2.75 -3.13
N THR A 17 -2.06 -2.64 -4.19
CA THR A 17 -2.55 -2.31 -5.55
C THR A 17 -2.34 -3.46 -6.53
N GLY A 18 -1.38 -4.34 -6.23
CA GLY A 18 -1.02 -5.50 -7.05
C GLY A 18 0.48 -5.55 -7.33
N GLY A 19 0.84 -5.83 -8.58
CA GLY A 19 2.23 -6.08 -8.97
C GLY A 19 2.68 -7.52 -8.74
N THR A 20 3.95 -7.78 -9.07
CA THR A 20 4.53 -9.13 -9.05
C THR A 20 4.56 -9.74 -7.65
N ILE A 21 4.62 -8.90 -6.61
CA ILE A 21 4.61 -9.36 -5.21
C ILE A 21 3.33 -10.11 -4.82
N ASP A 22 2.20 -9.74 -5.42
CA ASP A 22 0.89 -10.34 -5.14
C ASP A 22 0.45 -11.32 -6.25
N LYS A 23 1.35 -11.63 -7.19
CA LYS A 23 1.07 -12.51 -8.33
C LYS A 23 0.82 -13.95 -7.87
N CYS A 24 -0.34 -14.48 -8.22
CA CYS A 24 -0.71 -15.87 -8.01
C CYS A 24 -1.05 -16.55 -9.35
N TYR A 25 -0.90 -17.88 -9.37
CA TYR A 25 -1.36 -18.68 -10.49
C TYR A 25 -2.86 -18.96 -10.35
N PRO A 26 -3.63 -18.92 -11.46
CA PRO A 26 -5.03 -19.28 -11.44
C PRO A 26 -5.24 -20.67 -10.83
N GLN A 27 -6.14 -20.76 -9.85
CA GLN A 27 -6.42 -22.03 -9.15
C GLN A 27 -7.29 -22.99 -9.97
N ARG A 28 -7.81 -22.54 -11.12
CA ARG A 28 -8.67 -23.34 -11.99
C ARG A 28 -7.83 -24.13 -13.00
N PRO A 29 -7.99 -25.47 -13.08
CA PRO A 29 -7.30 -26.27 -14.08
C PRO A 29 -7.61 -25.78 -15.50
N GLY A 30 -6.58 -25.46 -16.28
CA GLY A 30 -6.71 -24.97 -17.65
C GLY A 30 -6.89 -23.46 -17.81
N ALA A 31 -6.89 -22.69 -16.72
CA ALA A 31 -6.75 -21.24 -16.79
C ALA A 31 -5.27 -20.87 -17.01
N TYR A 32 -5.02 -20.07 -18.05
CA TYR A 32 -3.68 -19.55 -18.38
C TYR A 32 -3.65 -18.05 -18.09
N GLY A 33 -2.56 -17.57 -17.52
CA GLY A 33 -2.39 -16.17 -17.14
C GLY A 33 -1.85 -16.04 -15.72
N PHE A 34 -1.90 -14.81 -15.21
CA PHE A 34 -1.59 -14.50 -13.82
C PHE A 34 -2.76 -13.75 -13.21
N GLU A 35 -3.00 -13.99 -11.93
CA GLU A 35 -3.97 -13.27 -11.14
C GLU A 35 -3.24 -12.50 -10.05
N ILE A 36 -3.88 -11.48 -9.49
CA ILE A 36 -3.41 -10.81 -8.30
C ILE A 36 -4.22 -11.34 -7.13
N GLY A 37 -3.51 -11.98 -6.20
CA GLY A 37 -4.09 -12.70 -5.08
C GLY A 37 -4.23 -11.84 -3.83
N ASN A 38 -4.34 -12.52 -2.70
CA ASN A 38 -4.31 -11.90 -1.38
C ASN A 38 -2.96 -11.19 -1.14
N PRO A 39 -2.91 -10.15 -0.30
CA PRO A 39 -1.69 -9.40 -0.07
C PRO A 39 -0.58 -10.30 0.50
N ALA A 40 0.48 -10.54 -0.28
CA ALA A 40 1.59 -11.37 0.16
C ALA A 40 2.31 -10.74 1.37
N VAL A 41 2.32 -9.41 1.41
CA VAL A 41 2.89 -8.61 2.50
C VAL A 41 2.31 -8.98 3.87
N GLU A 42 1.04 -9.35 3.96
CA GLU A 42 0.42 -9.68 5.24
C GLU A 42 1.12 -10.88 5.92
N ASN A 43 1.46 -11.91 5.13
CA ASN A 43 2.19 -13.09 5.58
C ASN A 43 3.68 -12.83 5.83
N ILE A 44 4.26 -11.86 5.13
CA ILE A 44 5.66 -11.46 5.31
C ILE A 44 5.78 -10.69 6.62
N LEU A 45 4.98 -9.64 6.80
CA LEU A 45 5.03 -8.79 7.99
C LEU A 45 4.65 -9.54 9.26
N ARG A 46 3.69 -10.47 9.23
CA ARG A 46 3.41 -11.34 10.39
C ARG A 46 4.63 -12.11 10.91
N ARG A 47 5.61 -12.41 10.04
CA ARG A 47 6.82 -13.16 10.41
C ARG A 47 7.98 -12.27 10.86
N ILE A 48 8.01 -11.00 10.43
CA ILE A 48 9.17 -10.11 10.63
C ILE A 48 8.86 -8.88 11.48
N ALA A 49 7.61 -8.41 11.50
CA ALA A 49 7.17 -7.21 12.19
C ALA A 49 6.81 -7.49 13.66
N SER A 50 7.76 -8.02 14.44
CA SER A 50 7.56 -8.24 15.89
C SER A 50 7.58 -6.96 16.72
N SER A 51 8.01 -5.85 16.11
CA SER A 51 8.32 -4.58 16.80
C SER A 51 7.37 -3.43 16.47
N PHE A 52 6.41 -3.63 15.57
CA PHE A 52 5.40 -2.64 15.19
C PHE A 52 4.11 -3.31 14.74
N SER A 53 3.00 -2.60 14.89
CA SER A 53 1.67 -3.01 14.45
C SER A 53 1.41 -2.52 13.02
N PHE A 54 0.65 -3.30 12.25
CA PHE A 54 0.28 -2.92 10.89
C PHE A 54 -1.13 -3.41 10.56
N ARG A 55 -1.77 -2.76 9.60
CA ARG A 55 -2.96 -3.28 8.92
C ARG A 55 -2.76 -3.25 7.41
N VAL A 56 -3.49 -4.10 6.70
CA VAL A 56 -3.40 -4.22 5.24
C VAL A 56 -4.78 -3.99 4.64
N ASP A 57 -4.86 -3.04 3.72
CA ASP A 57 -6.06 -2.76 2.93
C ASP A 57 -5.77 -3.01 1.46
N VAL A 58 -6.77 -3.49 0.72
CA VAL A 58 -6.70 -3.65 -0.73
C VAL A 58 -7.36 -2.46 -1.39
N VAL A 59 -6.57 -1.64 -2.10
CA VAL A 59 -7.09 -0.55 -2.92
C VAL A 59 -7.53 -1.11 -4.27
N CYS A 60 -6.65 -1.88 -4.90
CA CYS A 60 -6.96 -2.63 -6.11
C CYS A 60 -6.06 -3.88 -6.22
N ALA A 61 -6.35 -4.71 -7.22
CA ALA A 61 -5.60 -5.93 -7.50
C ALA A 61 -5.36 -6.01 -9.02
N LYS A 62 -4.55 -5.09 -9.54
CA LYS A 62 -4.31 -4.89 -10.98
C LYS A 62 -2.84 -5.02 -11.36
N ASP A 63 -2.60 -5.40 -12.61
CA ASP A 63 -1.29 -5.14 -13.22
C ASP A 63 -1.02 -3.63 -13.20
N SER A 64 0.22 -3.21 -12.99
CA SER A 64 0.55 -1.79 -12.94
C SER A 64 0.18 -1.07 -14.23
N GLN A 65 0.26 -1.72 -15.39
CA GLN A 65 -0.11 -1.12 -16.67
C GLN A 65 -1.62 -0.83 -16.78
N ASP A 66 -2.45 -1.46 -15.95
CA ASP A 66 -3.90 -1.28 -15.89
C ASP A 66 -4.35 -0.34 -14.76
N ILE A 67 -3.41 0.21 -13.98
CA ILE A 67 -3.72 1.20 -12.94
C ILE A 67 -4.08 2.54 -13.58
N THR A 68 -5.30 2.99 -13.29
CA THR A 68 -5.90 4.20 -13.85
C THR A 68 -5.79 5.37 -12.85
N ASP A 69 -6.10 6.58 -13.32
CA ASP A 69 -6.15 7.75 -12.43
C ASP A 69 -7.24 7.64 -11.36
N ILE A 70 -8.31 6.86 -11.61
CA ILE A 70 -9.33 6.57 -10.59
C ILE A 70 -8.73 5.74 -9.46
N ASP A 71 -7.91 4.74 -9.80
CA ASP A 71 -7.21 3.94 -8.79
C ASP A 71 -6.20 4.81 -8.01
N ARG A 72 -5.51 5.75 -8.67
CA ARG A 72 -4.57 6.67 -8.02
C ARG A 72 -5.26 7.66 -7.08
N GLU A 73 -6.46 8.12 -7.43
CA GLU A 73 -7.32 8.91 -6.54
C GLU A 73 -7.74 8.10 -5.31
N ASP A 74 -8.09 6.82 -5.49
CA ASP A 74 -8.39 5.94 -4.35
C ASP A 74 -7.15 5.77 -3.45
N ILE A 75 -5.96 5.51 -4.02
CA ILE A 75 -4.70 5.45 -3.26
C ILE A 75 -4.49 6.75 -2.47
N LEU A 76 -4.68 7.91 -3.11
CA LEU A 76 -4.56 9.21 -2.46
C LEU A 76 -5.52 9.34 -1.27
N ARG A 77 -6.79 8.97 -1.44
CA ARG A 77 -7.80 9.01 -0.37
C ARG A 77 -7.34 8.17 0.83
N TYR A 78 -6.90 6.94 0.60
CA TYR A 78 -6.38 6.08 1.68
C TYR A 78 -5.16 6.71 2.38
N VAL A 79 -4.24 7.32 1.63
CA VAL A 79 -3.05 7.98 2.19
C VAL A 79 -3.44 9.19 3.06
N VAL A 80 -4.41 9.99 2.63
CA VAL A 80 -4.86 11.19 3.36
C VAL A 80 -5.65 10.81 4.61
N GLU A 81 -6.49 9.78 4.53
CA GLU A 81 -7.32 9.31 5.65
C GLU A 81 -6.55 8.43 6.65
N ALA A 82 -5.33 7.99 6.31
CA ALA A 82 -4.51 7.15 7.16
C ALA A 82 -4.16 7.83 8.50
N ALA A 83 -4.66 7.24 9.58
CA ALA A 83 -4.27 7.60 10.94
C ALA A 83 -2.88 7.05 11.31
N GLU A 84 -2.41 6.05 10.58
CA GLU A 84 -1.08 5.44 10.72
C GLU A 84 0.04 6.45 10.49
N GLN A 85 1.21 6.20 11.09
CA GLN A 85 2.38 7.07 10.91
C GLN A 85 3.05 6.85 9.55
N LEU A 86 2.94 5.64 9.00
CA LEU A 86 3.53 5.26 7.73
C LEU A 86 2.51 4.58 6.84
N VAL A 87 2.60 4.84 5.55
CA VAL A 87 1.85 4.15 4.50
C VAL A 87 2.84 3.49 3.55
N LEU A 88 2.72 2.17 3.41
CA LEU A 88 3.46 1.33 2.48
C LEU A 88 2.54 0.91 1.34
N ILE A 89 2.95 1.08 0.09
CA ILE A 89 2.13 0.71 -1.07
C ILE A 89 2.84 -0.43 -1.82
N THR A 90 2.19 -1.59 -1.99
CA THR A 90 2.64 -2.64 -2.93
C THR A 90 2.12 -2.33 -4.32
N HIS A 91 3.00 -2.37 -5.33
CA HIS A 91 2.67 -1.86 -6.66
C HIS A 91 3.56 -2.46 -7.75
N GLY A 92 2.99 -2.78 -8.92
CA GLY A 92 3.79 -3.24 -10.06
C GLY A 92 4.77 -2.18 -10.57
N THR A 93 5.94 -2.60 -11.04
CA THR A 93 7.06 -1.70 -11.33
C THR A 93 6.87 -0.80 -12.54
N ASP A 94 6.04 -1.18 -13.52
CA ASP A 94 5.98 -0.50 -14.82
C ASP A 94 5.43 0.93 -14.72
N THR A 95 4.39 1.15 -13.91
CA THR A 95 3.74 2.48 -13.74
C THR A 95 3.87 3.03 -12.32
N MET A 96 4.69 2.38 -11.48
CA MET A 96 4.99 2.80 -10.10
C MET A 96 5.38 4.27 -10.01
N CYS A 97 6.25 4.73 -10.91
CA CYS A 97 6.69 6.12 -10.98
C CYS A 97 5.55 7.08 -11.31
N GLU A 98 4.59 6.68 -12.14
CA GLU A 98 3.44 7.51 -12.51
C GLU A 98 2.53 7.72 -11.30
N THR A 99 2.26 6.66 -10.55
CA THR A 99 1.51 6.72 -9.28
C THR A 99 2.24 7.60 -8.25
N ALA A 100 3.55 7.45 -8.11
CA ALA A 100 4.34 8.30 -7.22
C ALA A 100 4.24 9.79 -7.60
N GLN A 101 4.39 10.10 -8.88
CA GLN A 101 4.26 11.47 -9.39
C GLN A 101 2.86 12.03 -9.21
N TYR A 102 1.82 11.21 -9.37
CA TYR A 102 0.44 11.60 -9.11
C TYR A 102 0.27 12.04 -7.64
N LEU A 103 0.73 11.22 -6.69
CA LEU A 103 0.66 11.53 -5.26
C LEU A 103 1.46 12.80 -4.90
N VAL A 104 2.65 12.96 -5.48
CA VAL A 104 3.46 14.17 -5.29
C VAL A 104 2.75 15.41 -5.84
N ARG A 105 2.15 15.34 -7.03
CA ARG A 105 1.36 16.45 -7.60
C ARG A 105 0.13 16.77 -6.76
N ALA A 106 -0.45 15.75 -6.12
CA ALA A 106 -1.53 15.93 -5.17
C ALA A 106 -1.05 16.50 -3.82
N GLY A 107 0.26 16.62 -3.57
CA GLY A 107 0.84 17.24 -2.37
C GLY A 107 1.27 16.25 -1.27
N VAL A 108 1.25 14.95 -1.56
CA VAL A 108 1.81 13.93 -0.65
C VAL A 108 3.34 13.99 -0.67
N GLY A 109 3.98 13.87 0.49
CA GLY A 109 5.46 13.89 0.58
C GLY A 109 6.09 15.28 0.41
N GLN A 110 5.27 16.30 0.15
CA GLN A 110 5.65 17.70 0.08
C GLN A 110 4.97 18.35 1.29
N GLY A 111 5.70 18.96 2.23
CA GLY A 111 5.13 19.48 3.49
C GLY A 111 4.14 20.66 3.35
N PHE A 112 3.18 20.60 2.42
CA PHE A 112 2.16 21.59 2.15
C PHE A 112 0.76 20.98 2.33
N ASP A 113 0.09 21.46 3.38
CA ASP A 113 -1.36 21.70 3.48
C ASP A 113 -2.36 20.52 3.63
N TYR A 114 -1.93 19.32 4.04
CA TYR A 114 -2.86 18.23 4.43
C TYR A 114 -3.02 18.03 5.94
N GLY A 115 -2.79 19.09 6.73
CA GLY A 115 -2.73 18.99 8.18
C GLY A 115 -1.44 18.30 8.68
N PRO A 116 -1.21 18.28 10.00
CA PRO A 116 0.02 17.73 10.57
C PRO A 116 0.13 16.22 10.28
N GLY A 117 1.15 15.82 9.51
CA GLY A 117 1.59 14.43 9.42
C GLY A 117 1.66 13.83 8.02
N VAL A 118 0.80 14.21 7.05
CA VAL A 118 0.69 13.51 5.74
C VAL A 118 1.96 13.63 4.87
N GLY A 119 2.70 14.74 4.99
CA GLY A 119 3.91 15.02 4.21
C GLY A 119 5.11 14.12 4.51
N GLU A 120 5.10 13.34 5.59
CA GLU A 120 6.25 12.52 6.03
C GLU A 120 5.98 11.00 5.99
N LYS A 121 4.75 10.56 5.67
CA LYS A 121 4.30 9.17 5.91
C LYS A 121 4.62 8.16 4.81
N VAL A 122 5.14 8.58 3.66
CA VAL A 122 5.14 7.71 2.47
C VAL A 122 6.51 7.08 2.23
N THR A 123 6.57 5.75 2.30
CA THR A 123 7.74 4.95 1.90
C THR A 123 7.31 3.90 0.87
N PHE A 124 8.03 3.89 -0.25
CA PHE A 124 7.83 3.18 -1.52
C PHE A 124 8.73 1.91 -1.62
N PHE A 125 8.61 0.86 -2.46
CA PHE A 125 7.61 0.21 -3.33
C PHE A 125 8.18 -1.22 -3.66
N ILE A 126 7.34 -2.25 -3.89
CA ILE A 126 7.75 -3.57 -4.43
C ILE A 126 6.74 -4.05 -5.47
#